data_AF-A0A348S1Z1-F1
#
_entry.id   AF-A0A348S1Z1-F1
#
_cell.length_a   1.000
_cell.length_b   1.000
_cell.length_c   1.000
_cell.angle_alpha   90.00
_cell.angle_beta   90.00
_cell.angle_gamma   90.00
#
_symmetry.space_group_name_H-M   'P 1'
#
loop_
_entity.id
_entity.type
_entity.pdbx_description
1 polymer ?
#
loop_
_entity_poly.entity_id
_entity_poly.type
_entity_poly.pdbx_seq_one_letter_code
_entity_poly.pdbx_strand_id
1 'polypeptide(L)'
;WRGSYNELSNLIATSPDSRLYFYVFNHAEDFSSKNVALFKALGLSVIVSVNTAHYQLDLAQKKGSAHVKEMLRIGVNGIQLDAVYEPVFRRETSRLTKMN
;
A
#
# COMPACT_ATOMS: atom_id res chain seq x y z
N TRP A 1 -2.34 11.30 -1.36
CA TRP A 1 -3.72 11.27 -1.87
C TRP A 1 -4.51 10.18 -1.17
N ARG A 2 -5.68 10.53 -0.62
CA ARG A 2 -6.62 9.63 0.08
C ARG A 2 -7.98 9.50 -0.63
N GLY A 3 -8.23 10.28 -1.68
CA GLY A 3 -9.47 10.25 -2.43
C GLY A 3 -9.53 9.10 -3.45
N SER A 4 -10.55 9.11 -4.29
CA SER A 4 -10.77 8.12 -5.33
C SER A 4 -9.74 8.17 -6.46
N TYR A 5 -9.71 7.11 -7.27
CA TYR A 5 -8.92 7.09 -8.51
C TYR A 5 -9.35 8.20 -9.49
N ASN A 6 -10.66 8.41 -9.66
CA ASN A 6 -11.18 9.37 -10.63
C ASN A 6 -10.80 10.82 -10.31
N GLU A 7 -10.86 11.19 -9.02
CA GLU A 7 -10.44 12.52 -8.59
C GLU A 7 -8.94 12.72 -8.82
N LEU A 8 -8.12 11.71 -8.53
CA LEU A 8 -6.68 11.77 -8.74
C LEU A 8 -6.30 11.80 -10.21
N SER A 9 -6.99 11.02 -11.06
CA SER A 9 -6.75 11.03 -12.51
C SER A 9 -7.10 12.39 -13.11
N ASN A 10 -8.17 13.03 -12.64
CA ASN A 10 -8.54 14.37 -13.10
C ASN A 10 -7.52 15.43 -12.65
N LEU A 11 -7.01 15.33 -11.43
CA LEU A 11 -5.93 16.20 -10.95
C LEU A 11 -4.66 16.03 -11.82
N ILE A 12 -4.26 14.78 -12.09
CA ILE A 12 -3.06 14.53 -12.92
C ILE A 12 -3.27 14.98 -14.36
N ALA A 13 -4.47 14.81 -14.92
CA ALA A 13 -4.77 15.29 -16.27
C ALA A 13 -4.68 16.82 -16.39
N THR A 14 -5.05 17.55 -15.34
CA THR A 14 -5.04 19.03 -15.31
C THR A 14 -3.72 19.62 -14.78
N SER A 15 -2.95 18.84 -14.03
CA SER A 15 -1.65 19.22 -13.48
C SER A 15 -0.71 18.01 -13.44
N PRO A 16 -0.08 17.63 -14.57
CA PRO A 16 0.71 16.40 -14.67
C PRO A 16 1.87 16.30 -13.69
N ASP A 17 2.49 17.43 -13.35
CA ASP A 17 3.61 17.49 -12.40
C ASP A 17 3.20 17.15 -10.96
N SER A 18 1.90 17.16 -10.64
CA SER A 18 1.37 16.73 -9.35
C SER A 18 1.83 15.31 -8.98
N ARG A 19 2.06 14.43 -9.97
CA ARG A 19 2.57 13.07 -9.73
C ARG A 19 3.96 13.03 -9.08
N LEU A 20 4.76 14.10 -9.20
CA LEU A 20 6.08 14.20 -8.59
C LEU A 20 6.01 14.49 -7.09
N TYR A 21 4.89 15.06 -6.62
CA TYR A 21 4.72 15.53 -5.25
C TYR A 21 3.72 14.70 -4.45
N PHE A 22 2.92 13.86 -5.11
CA PHE A 22 1.92 13.02 -4.46
C PHE A 22 2.28 11.54 -4.49
N TYR A 23 1.95 10.86 -3.39
CA TYR A 23 1.83 9.41 -3.30
C TYR A 23 0.42 9.05 -2.83
N VAL A 24 -0.04 7.85 -3.15
CA VAL A 24 -1.32 7.32 -2.66
C VAL A 24 -1.08 6.64 -1.32
N PHE A 25 -1.93 6.96 -0.33
CA PHE A 25 -1.77 6.45 1.03
C PHE A 25 -3.10 6.20 1.73
N ASN A 26 -3.37 4.96 2.10
CA ASN A 26 -4.53 4.59 2.92
C ASN A 26 -4.32 3.25 3.65
N HIS A 27 -5.33 2.75 4.35
CA HIS A 27 -5.31 1.41 4.94
C HIS A 27 -5.18 0.33 3.86
N ALA A 28 -4.48 -0.76 4.19
CA ALA A 28 -4.24 -1.85 3.24
C ALA A 28 -5.52 -2.51 2.69
N GLU A 29 -6.66 -2.49 3.40
CA GLU A 29 -7.92 -3.08 2.91
C GLU A 29 -8.53 -2.29 1.75
N ASP A 30 -8.18 -1.01 1.61
CA ASP A 30 -8.67 -0.14 0.53
C ASP A 30 -7.97 -0.41 -0.82
N PHE A 31 -6.97 -1.29 -0.84
CA PHE A 31 -6.17 -1.57 -2.02
C PHE A 31 -6.41 -2.98 -2.55
N SER A 32 -6.78 -3.04 -3.82
CA SER A 32 -6.74 -4.25 -4.64
C SER A 32 -5.56 -4.20 -5.61
N SER A 33 -5.16 -5.36 -6.14
CA SER A 33 -4.13 -5.44 -7.19
C SER A 33 -4.46 -4.54 -8.39
N LYS A 34 -5.74 -4.49 -8.79
CA LYS A 34 -6.24 -3.63 -9.87
C LYS A 34 -6.01 -2.15 -9.56
N ASN A 35 -6.39 -1.69 -8.38
CA ASN A 35 -6.25 -0.27 -8.01
C ASN A 35 -4.77 0.14 -7.90
N VAL A 36 -3.93 -0.71 -7.31
CA VAL A 36 -2.49 -0.46 -7.23
C VAL A 36 -1.87 -0.33 -8.62
N ALA A 37 -2.21 -1.24 -9.54
CA ALA A 37 -1.74 -1.17 -10.93
C ALA A 37 -2.16 0.14 -11.62
N LEU A 38 -3.42 0.55 -11.44
CA LEU A 38 -3.94 1.80 -12.00
C LEU A 38 -3.20 3.03 -11.47
N PHE A 39 -2.98 3.14 -10.15
CA PHE A 39 -2.23 4.26 -9.58
C PHE A 39 -0.77 4.29 -10.04
N LYS A 40 -0.13 3.13 -10.13
CA LYS A 40 1.24 3.03 -10.65
C LYS A 40 1.32 3.42 -12.14
N ALA A 41 0.31 3.09 -12.93
CA ALA A 41 0.23 3.51 -14.34
C ALA A 41 0.10 5.04 -14.50
N LEU A 42 -0.42 5.75 -13.49
CA LEU A 42 -0.41 7.21 -13.43
C LEU A 42 0.94 7.80 -12.97
N GLY A 43 1.95 6.96 -12.72
CA GLY A 43 3.28 7.37 -12.26
C GLY A 43 3.34 7.68 -10.77
N LEU A 44 2.36 7.24 -9.97
CA LEU A 44 2.32 7.49 -8.54
C LEU A 44 2.93 6.35 -7.73
N SER A 45 3.59 6.70 -6.64
CA SER A 45 3.95 5.73 -5.59
C SER A 45 2.72 5.38 -4.76
N VAL A 46 2.54 4.09 -4.46
CA VAL A 46 1.51 3.58 -3.55
C VAL A 46 2.17 3.12 -2.26
N ILE A 47 1.84 3.78 -1.15
CA ILE A 47 2.29 3.43 0.20
C ILE A 47 1.06 3.04 1.00
N VAL A 48 1.07 1.88 1.66
CA VAL A 48 -0.10 1.40 2.42
C VAL A 48 0.17 1.42 3.91
N SER A 49 -0.87 1.63 4.71
CA SER A 49 -0.80 1.61 6.17
C SER A 49 -1.37 0.31 6.74
N VAL A 50 -0.59 -0.33 7.61
CA VAL A 50 -0.99 -1.50 8.40
C VAL A 50 -0.72 -1.21 9.88
N ASN A 51 -1.74 -0.72 10.59
CA ASN A 51 -1.67 -0.50 12.02
C ASN A 51 -2.69 -1.39 12.75
N THR A 52 -2.48 -1.59 14.04
CA THR A 52 -3.35 -2.37 14.92
C THR A 52 -4.72 -1.71 15.11
N ALA A 53 -4.78 -0.38 15.11
CA ALA A 53 -6.01 0.40 15.28
C ALA A 53 -7.02 0.26 14.12
N HIS A 54 -6.62 -0.26 12.95
CA HIS A 54 -7.50 -0.52 11.82
C HIS A 54 -8.29 -1.83 11.95
N TYR A 55 -8.07 -2.60 13.01
CA TYR A 55 -8.64 -3.94 13.16
C TYR A 55 -9.34 -4.11 14.51
N GLN A 56 -10.21 -5.10 14.59
CA GLN A 56 -10.68 -5.62 15.87
C GLN A 56 -9.49 -6.20 16.65
N LEU A 57 -9.44 -5.94 17.95
CA LEU A 57 -8.26 -6.19 18.80
C LEU A 57 -7.78 -7.65 18.75
N ASP A 58 -8.71 -8.60 18.76
CA ASP A 58 -8.47 -10.04 18.69
C ASP A 58 -8.00 -10.53 17.30
N LEU A 59 -8.29 -9.76 16.25
CA LEU A 59 -7.95 -10.08 14.86
C LEU A 59 -6.76 -9.26 14.34
N ALA A 60 -6.32 -8.24 15.05
CA ALA A 60 -5.33 -7.27 14.59
C ALA A 60 -4.03 -7.94 14.13
N GLN A 61 -3.51 -8.91 14.90
CA GLN A 61 -2.28 -9.60 14.52
C GLN A 61 -2.46 -10.43 13.24
N LYS A 62 -3.55 -11.19 13.15
CA LYS A 62 -3.84 -12.08 12.01
C LYS A 62 -4.11 -11.30 10.74
N LYS A 63 -5.03 -10.32 10.79
CA LYS A 63 -5.42 -9.51 9.63
C LYS A 63 -4.28 -8.60 9.17
N GLY A 64 -3.61 -7.89 10.09
CA GLY A 64 -2.48 -7.04 9.74
C GLY A 64 -1.33 -7.83 9.10
N SER A 65 -0.98 -8.99 9.65
CA SER A 65 0.04 -9.87 9.04
C SER A 65 -0.35 -10.36 7.64
N ALA A 66 -1.63 -10.64 7.40
CA ALA A 66 -2.14 -11.02 6.09
C ALA A 66 -2.06 -9.85 5.10
N HIS A 67 -2.42 -8.64 5.52
CA HIS A 67 -2.31 -7.45 4.68
C HIS A 67 -0.86 -7.12 4.33
N VAL A 68 0.11 -7.27 5.25
CA VAL A 68 1.53 -7.09 4.92
C VAL A 68 1.95 -8.05 3.79
N LYS A 69 1.62 -9.34 3.91
CA LYS A 69 1.94 -10.35 2.88
C LYS A 69 1.30 -10.00 1.54
N GLU A 70 0.03 -9.67 1.55
CA GLU A 70 -0.73 -9.39 0.33
C GLU A 70 -0.26 -8.11 -0.36
N MET A 71 0.01 -7.04 0.38
CA MET A 71 0.47 -5.77 -0.19
C MET A 71 1.88 -5.88 -0.79
N LEU A 72 2.77 -6.66 -0.14
CA LEU A 72 4.06 -6.99 -0.73
C LEU A 72 3.91 -7.80 -2.03
N ARG A 73 3.00 -8.79 -2.06
CA ARG A 73 2.70 -9.60 -3.25
C ARG A 73 2.13 -8.76 -4.40
N ILE A 74 1.26 -7.80 -4.09
CA ILE A 74 0.69 -6.86 -5.06
C ILE A 74 1.77 -5.89 -5.62
N GLY A 75 2.84 -5.66 -4.88
CA GLY A 75 3.96 -4.82 -5.31
C GLY A 75 3.71 -3.33 -5.09
N VAL A 76 3.16 -2.96 -3.92
CA VAL A 76 3.13 -1.57 -3.45
C VAL A 76 4.56 -1.02 -3.28
N ASN A 77 4.74 0.29 -3.37
CA ASN A 77 6.06 0.93 -3.26
C ASN A 77 6.58 0.97 -1.82
N GLY A 78 5.69 0.96 -0.84
CA GLY A 78 6.07 0.97 0.57
C GLY A 78 4.92 0.57 1.49
N ILE A 79 5.28 0.21 2.73
CA ILE A 79 4.34 -0.09 3.81
C ILE A 79 4.75 0.71 5.04
N GLN A 80 3.84 1.53 5.56
CA GLN A 80 3.94 2.09 6.91
C GLN A 80 3.23 1.12 7.86
N LEU A 81 3.95 0.59 8.86
CA LEU A 81 3.42 -0.46 9.73
C LEU A 81 3.73 -0.21 11.20
N ASP A 82 2.86 -0.71 12.08
CA ASP A 82 3.18 -0.85 13.51
C ASP A 82 4.27 -1.91 13.70
N ALA A 83 5.17 -1.68 14.68
CA ALA A 83 6.33 -2.54 14.94
C ALA A 83 5.98 -4.03 15.13
N VAL A 84 4.77 -4.33 15.62
CA VAL A 84 4.28 -5.71 15.80
C VAL A 84 4.22 -6.51 14.49
N TYR A 85 4.14 -5.83 13.33
CA TYR A 85 4.13 -6.44 12.01
C TYR A 85 5.52 -6.50 11.34
N GLU A 86 6.53 -5.85 11.92
CA GLU A 86 7.89 -5.79 11.39
C GLU A 86 8.51 -7.19 11.14
N PRO A 87 8.35 -8.18 12.04
CA PRO A 87 8.88 -9.53 11.80
C PRO A 87 8.28 -10.20 10.56
N VAL A 88 7.00 -9.94 10.26
CA VAL A 88 6.34 -10.46 9.06
C VAL A 88 6.89 -9.74 7.83
N PHE A 89 6.99 -8.41 7.85
CA PHE A 89 7.53 -7.63 6.75
C PHE A 89 8.94 -8.08 6.37
N ARG A 90 9.88 -8.15 7.34
CA ARG A 90 11.28 -8.56 7.08
C ARG A 90 11.38 -9.96 6.50
N ARG A 91 10.57 -10.90 6.98
CA ARG A 91 10.57 -12.27 6.47
C ARG A 91 10.10 -12.34 5.02
N GLU A 92 9.01 -11.65 4.68
CA GLU A 92 8.48 -11.69 3.31
C GLU A 92 9.37 -10.91 2.33
N THR A 93 9.94 -9.75 2.71
CA THR A 93 10.88 -9.04 1.83
C THR A 93 12.14 -9.86 1.56
N SER A 94 12.67 -10.55 2.58
CA SER A 94 13.82 -11.46 2.42
C SER A 94 13.53 -12.66 1.51
N ARG A 95 12.26 -13.07 1.38
CA ARG A 95 11.86 -14.13 0.43
C ARG A 95 11.85 -13.61 -0.98
N LEU A 96 11.28 -12.42 -1.20
CA LEU A 96 11.20 -11.79 -2.51
C LEU A 96 12.58 -11.47 -3.09
N THR A 97 13.55 -11.05 -2.26
CA THR A 97 14.92 -10.78 -2.72
C THR A 97 15.71 -12.03 -3.10
N LYS A 98 15.35 -13.21 -2.59
CA LYS A 98 16.00 -14.49 -2.96
C LYS A 98 15.46 -15.11 -4.24
N MET A 99 14.34 -14.60 -4.77
CA MET A 99 13.69 -15.12 -5.98
C MET A 99 14.10 -14.36 -7.25
N ASN A 100 14.81 -13.24 -7.11
CA ASN A 100 15.35 -12.42 -8.20
C ASN A 100 16.86 -12.62 -8.30
#